data_AF-A0A7Y5K965-F1
#
_entry.id   AF-A0A7Y5K965-F1
#
_cell.length_a   1.000
_cell.length_b   1.000
_cell.length_c   1.000
_cell.angle_alpha   90.00
_cell.angle_beta   90.00
_cell.angle_gamma   90.00
#
_symmetry.space_group_name_H-M   'P 1'
#
loop_
_entity.id
_entity.type
_entity.pdbx_description
1 polymer ?
#
loop_
_entity_poly.entity_id
_entity_poly.type
_entity_poly.pdbx_seq_one_letter_code
_entity_poly.pdbx_strand_id
1 'polypeptide(L)'
;MKVQFLIPIVFTVLISGCAHTRHVSTTEFDAVNKAIKGKQARIKLTNGNIIVGRKIQLAQDSTLWTDSETCRKRSIPTSEINYIFFQKRWRGALQGFGIGLLIGGFIGADDCDGGCGFAGPDGSTESILMYGGTVAVVWGLPIGAMTGSKEKFVLKQTPRQAELVKPPSLAKASFPLIIRSETLMISSEDDIRAILESHGFYDAKFNKNGKGITHQYEAKTVQDAPVILDHFTGLMWMQGGSTKALNTKSAGKYICKLNEEAVGGFTDWRFPTLEEAMSLMEPPILNGDLYINSLFDQKQQEIWTADRYDYDHRLSVNFKEGGCFTSRGANAYVRAVRSQ
;
A
#
# COMPACT_ATOMS: atom_id res chain seq x y z
N MET A 1 -10.41 -35.32 -46.46
CA MET A 1 -10.61 -33.87 -46.22
C MET A 1 -11.08 -33.71 -44.80
N LYS A 2 -10.16 -33.41 -43.87
CA LYS A 2 -10.42 -33.16 -42.45
C LYS A 2 -10.57 -31.64 -42.24
N VAL A 3 -11.20 -31.28 -41.11
CA VAL A 3 -11.29 -29.98 -40.42
C VAL A 3 -12.73 -29.48 -40.31
N GLN A 4 -13.46 -30.12 -39.40
CA GLN A 4 -14.52 -29.53 -38.60
C GLN A 4 -14.38 -30.16 -37.21
N PHE A 5 -14.72 -29.43 -36.15
CA PHE A 5 -14.53 -29.75 -34.72
C PHE A 5 -13.18 -29.35 -34.10
N LEU A 6 -12.87 -28.04 -34.12
CA LEU A 6 -11.86 -27.44 -33.24
C LEU A 6 -12.42 -26.21 -32.48
N ILE A 7 -13.74 -26.21 -32.21
CA ILE A 7 -14.43 -25.04 -31.62
C ILE A 7 -15.15 -25.30 -30.27
N PRO A 8 -15.51 -26.51 -29.77
CA PRO A 8 -16.24 -26.58 -28.51
C PRO A 8 -15.40 -26.80 -27.23
N ILE A 9 -14.06 -26.95 -27.29
CA ILE A 9 -13.24 -27.26 -26.08
C ILE A 9 -12.62 -26.01 -25.43
N VAL A 10 -12.50 -24.89 -26.16
CA VAL A 10 -11.97 -23.64 -25.59
C VAL A 10 -13.03 -22.87 -24.77
N PHE A 11 -14.31 -23.26 -24.86
CA PHE A 11 -15.42 -22.54 -24.21
C PHE A 11 -15.90 -23.14 -22.87
N THR A 12 -15.40 -24.31 -22.46
CA THR A 12 -15.95 -25.09 -21.32
C THR A 12 -15.14 -25.05 -20.03
N VAL A 13 -14.15 -24.16 -19.89
CA VAL A 13 -13.53 -23.82 -18.59
C VAL A 13 -13.59 -22.31 -18.32
N LEU A 14 -14.71 -21.69 -18.67
CA LEU A 14 -15.23 -20.49 -18.01
C LEU A 14 -16.11 -20.89 -16.80
N ILE A 15 -15.70 -21.92 -16.06
CA ILE A 15 -16.37 -22.30 -14.81
C ILE A 15 -15.88 -21.37 -13.70
N SER A 16 -16.58 -20.24 -13.63
CA SER A 16 -16.98 -19.58 -12.39
C SER A 16 -15.91 -19.44 -11.29
N GLY A 17 -15.04 -18.43 -11.43
CA GLY A 17 -14.42 -17.82 -10.26
C GLY A 17 -15.48 -17.11 -9.42
N CYS A 18 -16.29 -17.87 -8.67
CA CYS A 18 -17.30 -17.32 -7.78
C CYS A 18 -16.61 -16.57 -6.64
N ALA A 19 -16.59 -15.24 -6.72
CA ALA A 19 -16.36 -14.41 -5.55
C ALA A 19 -17.55 -14.65 -4.60
N HIS A 20 -17.36 -15.47 -3.55
CA HIS A 20 -18.39 -15.68 -2.55
C HIS A 20 -18.60 -14.36 -1.81
N THR A 21 -19.66 -13.66 -2.19
CA THR A 21 -20.13 -12.47 -1.49
C THR A 21 -20.98 -12.94 -0.33
N ARG A 22 -20.45 -12.85 0.89
CA ARG A 22 -21.20 -13.18 2.10
C ARG A 22 -21.69 -11.88 2.71
N HIS A 23 -23.00 -11.71 2.77
CA HIS A 23 -23.59 -10.65 3.57
C HIS A 23 -23.39 -10.99 5.04
N VAL A 24 -22.81 -10.07 5.80
CA VAL A 24 -22.53 -10.27 7.22
C VAL A 24 -23.48 -9.41 8.02
N SER A 25 -24.24 -10.06 8.88
CA SER A 25 -25.04 -9.41 9.91
C SER A 25 -24.19 -9.12 11.15
N THR A 26 -24.60 -8.16 11.99
CA THR A 26 -23.87 -7.77 13.21
C THR A 26 -23.64 -8.95 14.17
N THR A 27 -24.51 -9.96 14.14
CA THR A 27 -24.42 -11.20 14.93
C THR A 27 -23.34 -12.17 14.46
N GLU A 28 -22.73 -11.96 13.30
CA GLU A 28 -21.71 -12.84 12.71
C GLU A 28 -20.29 -12.27 12.83
N PHE A 29 -20.11 -11.11 13.47
CA PHE A 29 -18.81 -10.43 13.56
C PHE A 29 -17.73 -11.26 14.25
N ASP A 30 -18.07 -12.05 15.28
CA ASP A 30 -17.10 -12.93 15.96
C ASP A 30 -16.58 -14.06 15.08
N ALA A 31 -17.46 -14.66 14.27
CA ALA A 31 -17.09 -15.69 13.31
C ALA A 31 -16.16 -15.10 12.23
N VAL A 32 -16.44 -13.87 11.80
CA VAL A 32 -15.63 -13.15 10.82
C VAL A 32 -14.28 -12.75 11.45
N ASN A 33 -14.24 -12.21 12.66
CA ASN A 33 -13.00 -11.90 13.39
C ASN A 33 -12.09 -13.13 13.56
N LYS A 34 -12.66 -14.30 13.87
CA LYS A 34 -11.93 -15.56 13.94
C LYS A 34 -11.38 -15.99 12.58
N ALA A 35 -12.16 -15.82 11.50
CA ALA A 35 -11.74 -16.14 10.14
C ALA A 35 -10.63 -15.20 9.61
N ILE A 36 -10.58 -13.96 10.12
CA ILE A 36 -9.64 -12.91 9.71
C ILE A 36 -8.34 -12.92 10.51
N LYS A 37 -8.34 -13.51 11.71
CA LYS A 37 -7.19 -13.50 12.62
C LYS A 37 -5.90 -13.92 11.90
N GLY A 38 -4.91 -13.02 11.90
CA GLY A 38 -3.59 -13.23 11.28
C GLY A 38 -3.49 -12.93 9.79
N LYS A 39 -4.57 -12.46 9.14
CA LYS A 39 -4.58 -12.12 7.71
C LYS A 39 -4.55 -10.61 7.47
N GLN A 40 -4.06 -10.22 6.30
CA GLN A 40 -4.14 -8.86 5.79
C GLN A 40 -5.40 -8.72 4.93
N ALA A 41 -6.09 -7.58 5.05
CA ALA A 41 -7.28 -7.28 4.25
C ALA A 41 -7.25 -5.85 3.70
N ARG A 42 -7.96 -5.66 2.61
CA ARG A 42 -8.30 -4.36 2.03
C ARG A 42 -9.73 -4.03 2.47
N ILE A 43 -9.92 -2.90 3.13
CA ILE A 43 -11.24 -2.43 3.55
C ILE A 43 -11.61 -1.28 2.61
N LYS A 44 -12.71 -1.42 1.89
CA LYS A 44 -13.27 -0.35 1.05
C LYS A 44 -14.26 0.43 1.88
N LEU A 45 -14.05 1.74 1.97
CA LEU A 45 -14.94 2.67 2.66
C LEU A 45 -16.10 3.10 1.74
N THR A 46 -17.17 3.61 2.34
CA THR A 46 -18.35 4.13 1.63
C THR A 46 -18.01 5.33 0.76
N ASN A 47 -17.03 6.15 1.17
CA ASN A 47 -16.51 7.28 0.38
C ASN A 47 -15.63 6.86 -0.82
N GLY A 48 -15.38 5.55 -1.00
CA GLY A 48 -14.56 5.04 -2.10
C GLY A 48 -13.08 4.84 -1.76
N ASN A 49 -12.60 5.23 -0.59
CA ASN A 49 -11.21 5.00 -0.21
C ASN A 49 -10.94 3.52 0.10
N ILE A 50 -9.72 3.06 -0.17
CA ILE A 50 -9.27 1.70 0.14
C ILE A 50 -8.17 1.78 1.19
N ILE A 51 -8.40 1.20 2.36
CA ILE A 51 -7.40 1.08 3.42
C ILE A 51 -6.90 -0.35 3.51
N VAL A 52 -5.64 -0.55 3.94
CA VAL A 52 -5.01 -1.87 4.03
C VAL A 52 -4.57 -2.17 5.45
N GLY A 53 -5.25 -3.12 6.09
CA GLY A 53 -5.08 -3.41 7.52
C GLY A 53 -4.74 -4.87 7.81
N ARG A 54 -4.05 -5.07 8.93
CA ARG A 54 -3.81 -6.36 9.60
C ARG A 54 -4.43 -6.31 11.00
N LYS A 55 -4.62 -7.47 11.64
CA LYS A 55 -5.24 -7.59 12.98
C LYS A 55 -6.59 -6.84 13.06
N ILE A 56 -7.46 -7.07 12.07
CA ILE A 56 -8.78 -6.42 12.00
C ILE A 56 -9.70 -7.04 13.06
N GLN A 57 -10.41 -6.19 13.79
CA GLN A 57 -11.43 -6.54 14.77
C GLN A 57 -12.69 -5.73 14.45
N LEU A 58 -13.71 -6.42 13.95
CA LEU A 58 -15.04 -5.87 13.71
C LEU A 58 -15.80 -5.85 15.03
N ALA A 59 -16.34 -4.69 15.40
CA ALA A 59 -17.37 -4.56 16.41
C ALA A 59 -18.57 -3.80 15.82
N GLN A 60 -19.69 -3.84 16.53
CA GLN A 60 -20.94 -3.21 16.10
C GLN A 60 -20.77 -1.70 15.83
N ASP A 61 -19.95 -1.04 16.65
CA ASP A 61 -19.86 0.43 16.67
C ASP A 61 -18.62 0.93 15.95
N SER A 62 -17.51 0.20 16.08
CA SER A 62 -16.24 0.57 15.47
C SER A 62 -15.43 -0.66 15.04
N THR A 63 -14.75 -0.53 13.92
CA THR A 63 -13.83 -1.53 13.42
C THR A 63 -12.42 -1.06 13.67
N LEU A 64 -11.67 -1.85 14.42
CA LEU A 64 -10.27 -1.61 14.72
C LEU A 64 -9.40 -2.35 13.72
N TRP A 65 -8.33 -1.72 13.25
CA TRP A 65 -7.29 -2.41 12.51
C TRP A 65 -5.93 -1.85 12.85
N THR A 66 -4.89 -2.63 12.57
CA THR A 66 -3.51 -2.15 12.54
C THR A 66 -3.17 -1.85 11.08
N ASP A 67 -2.83 -0.61 10.77
CA ASP A 67 -2.37 -0.24 9.44
C ASP A 67 -1.13 -1.07 9.04
N SER A 68 -1.09 -1.54 7.80
CA SER A 68 -0.03 -2.48 7.38
C SER A 68 1.31 -1.80 7.13
N GLU A 69 1.31 -0.48 6.91
CA GLU A 69 2.50 0.30 6.54
C GLU A 69 3.04 1.09 7.72
N THR A 70 2.15 1.62 8.56
CA THR A 70 2.50 2.42 9.73
C THR A 70 2.45 1.62 11.04
N CYS A 71 1.84 0.43 11.03
CA CYS A 71 1.60 -0.37 12.22
C CYS A 71 0.80 0.33 13.33
N ARG A 72 0.14 1.45 12.99
CA ARG A 72 -0.71 2.22 13.90
C ARG A 72 -2.05 1.51 14.10
N LYS A 73 -2.55 1.46 15.33
CA LYS A 73 -3.93 1.08 15.62
C LYS A 73 -4.85 2.21 15.18
N ARG A 74 -5.78 1.92 14.29
CA ARG A 74 -6.78 2.84 13.77
C ARG A 74 -8.17 2.27 14.05
N SER A 75 -9.14 3.16 14.17
CA SER A 75 -10.54 2.84 14.38
C SER A 75 -11.36 3.64 13.38
N ILE A 76 -12.42 3.04 12.85
CA ILE A 76 -13.41 3.71 12.01
C ILE A 76 -14.78 3.20 12.40
N PRO A 77 -15.84 4.03 12.36
CA PRO A 77 -17.19 3.54 12.50
C PRO A 77 -17.45 2.40 11.50
N THR A 78 -17.99 1.28 11.97
CA THR A 78 -18.24 0.12 11.10
C THR A 78 -19.24 0.45 9.99
N SER A 79 -20.04 1.50 10.17
CA SER A 79 -20.93 2.10 9.17
C SER A 79 -20.22 2.81 8.01
N GLU A 80 -18.93 3.11 8.12
CA GLU A 80 -18.17 3.70 7.00
C GLU A 80 -17.56 2.62 6.10
N ILE A 81 -17.70 1.35 6.45
CA ILE A 81 -17.16 0.22 5.68
C ILE A 81 -18.21 -0.28 4.70
N ASN A 82 -17.86 -0.26 3.41
CA ASN A 82 -18.67 -0.83 2.34
C ASN A 82 -18.44 -2.35 2.24
N TYR A 83 -17.18 -2.76 2.07
CA TYR A 83 -16.81 -4.17 2.09
C TYR A 83 -15.36 -4.40 2.53
N ILE A 84 -15.12 -5.58 3.09
CA ILE A 84 -13.77 -6.06 3.41
C ILE A 84 -13.40 -7.17 2.42
N PHE A 85 -12.22 -7.03 1.84
CA PHE A 85 -11.67 -7.88 0.79
C PHE A 85 -10.35 -8.52 1.24
N PHE A 86 -10.27 -9.84 1.15
CA PHE A 86 -9.07 -10.59 1.51
C PHE A 86 -8.33 -11.08 0.26
N GLN A 87 -7.08 -10.67 0.10
CA GLN A 87 -6.19 -11.31 -0.87
C GLN A 87 -5.52 -12.52 -0.20
N LYS A 88 -6.00 -13.74 -0.48
CA LYS A 88 -5.25 -14.96 -0.13
C LYS A 88 -4.23 -15.25 -1.22
N ARG A 89 -2.98 -14.80 -1.06
CA ARG A 89 -1.85 -15.40 -1.78
C ARG A 89 -1.69 -16.82 -1.21
N TRP A 90 -1.87 -17.86 -2.04
CA TRP A 90 -1.49 -19.29 -1.86
C TRP A 90 -2.58 -20.39 -1.98
N ARG A 91 -3.89 -20.13 -1.83
CA ARG A 91 -4.90 -21.22 -1.92
C ARG A 91 -5.41 -21.54 -3.32
N GLY A 92 -5.62 -20.53 -4.17
CA GLY A 92 -6.07 -20.74 -5.55
C GLY A 92 -5.00 -21.39 -6.43
N ALA A 93 -3.74 -20.97 -6.26
CA ALA A 93 -2.59 -21.57 -6.97
C ALA A 93 -2.45 -23.06 -6.64
N LEU A 94 -2.68 -23.49 -5.40
CA LEU A 94 -2.59 -24.90 -5.00
C LEU A 94 -3.74 -25.75 -5.57
N GLN A 95 -4.96 -25.20 -5.65
CA GLN A 95 -6.10 -25.87 -6.31
C GLN A 95 -5.90 -25.96 -7.82
N GLY A 96 -5.40 -24.89 -8.47
CA GLY A 96 -5.06 -24.89 -9.89
C GLY A 96 -3.88 -25.80 -10.23
N PHE A 97 -2.89 -25.91 -9.33
CA PHE A 97 -1.80 -26.87 -9.42
C PHE A 97 -2.32 -28.32 -9.32
N GLY A 98 -3.20 -28.62 -8.37
CA GLY A 98 -3.81 -29.95 -8.22
C GLY A 98 -4.66 -30.36 -9.42
N ILE A 99 -5.49 -29.44 -9.95
CA ILE A 99 -6.30 -29.69 -11.15
C ILE A 99 -5.40 -29.83 -12.40
N GLY A 100 -4.36 -29.00 -12.52
CA GLY A 100 -3.40 -29.09 -13.62
C GLY A 100 -2.59 -30.38 -13.64
N LEU A 101 -2.22 -30.91 -12.46
CA LEU A 101 -1.60 -32.23 -12.33
C LEU A 101 -2.53 -33.36 -12.75
N LEU A 102 -3.83 -33.27 -12.43
CA LEU A 102 -4.83 -34.28 -12.81
C LEU A 102 -5.08 -34.27 -14.33
N ILE A 103 -5.32 -33.09 -14.93
CA ILE A 103 -5.57 -32.98 -16.37
C ILE A 103 -4.32 -33.36 -17.17
N GLY A 104 -3.13 -32.88 -16.77
CA GLY A 104 -1.87 -33.22 -17.41
C GLY A 104 -1.49 -34.70 -17.26
N GLY A 105 -1.89 -35.33 -16.14
CA GLY A 105 -1.74 -36.76 -15.92
C GLY A 105 -2.67 -37.61 -16.79
N PHE A 106 -3.90 -37.18 -17.04
CA PHE A 106 -4.84 -37.87 -17.94
C PHE A 106 -4.45 -37.75 -19.42
N ILE A 107 -4.02 -36.57 -19.88
CA ILE A 107 -3.53 -36.38 -21.27
C ILE A 107 -2.26 -37.20 -21.52
N GLY A 108 -1.43 -37.40 -20.49
CA GLY A 108 -0.24 -38.26 -20.57
C GLY A 108 -0.52 -39.77 -20.45
N ALA A 109 -1.75 -40.20 -20.15
CA ALA A 109 -2.10 -41.59 -19.89
C ALA A 109 -3.10 -42.21 -20.88
N ASP A 110 -3.72 -41.42 -21.77
CA ASP A 110 -4.48 -41.96 -22.89
C ASP A 110 -3.51 -42.45 -23.99
N ASP A 111 -3.65 -43.74 -24.32
CA ASP A 111 -2.87 -44.50 -25.30
C ASP A 111 -2.46 -43.69 -26.53
N CYS A 112 -1.14 -43.55 -26.72
CA CYS A 112 -0.52 -43.17 -27.97
C CYS A 112 -0.53 -44.35 -28.96
N ASP A 113 -1.69 -44.89 -29.30
CA ASP A 113 -1.83 -45.83 -30.42
C ASP A 113 -2.16 -45.04 -31.69
N GLY A 114 -1.11 -44.53 -32.34
CA GLY A 114 -1.19 -43.99 -33.69
C GLY A 114 -0.81 -42.51 -33.83
N GLY A 115 0.50 -42.26 -33.87
CA GLY A 115 1.09 -41.21 -34.71
C GLY A 115 0.67 -39.77 -34.44
N CYS A 116 1.20 -39.17 -33.37
CA CYS A 116 1.52 -37.75 -33.30
C CYS A 116 2.91 -37.62 -32.67
N GLY A 117 3.91 -37.34 -33.49
CA GLY A 117 5.30 -37.23 -33.05
C GLY A 117 5.48 -36.08 -32.07
N PHE A 118 6.20 -36.34 -30.98
CA PHE A 118 7.51 -35.79 -30.63
C PHE A 118 7.91 -36.41 -29.26
N ALA A 119 8.10 -37.73 -29.25
CA ALA A 119 8.70 -38.42 -28.11
C ALA A 119 10.23 -38.37 -28.27
N GLY A 120 10.92 -37.94 -27.21
CA GLY A 120 12.36 -38.17 -27.08
C GLY A 120 12.68 -39.67 -27.08
N PRO A 121 13.93 -40.06 -27.39
CA PRO A 121 14.26 -41.41 -27.87
C PRO A 121 14.16 -42.55 -26.84
N ASP A 122 13.80 -42.26 -25.60
CA ASP A 122 14.10 -43.11 -24.44
C ASP A 122 12.90 -43.65 -23.66
N GLY A 123 11.65 -43.30 -24.06
CA GLY A 123 10.44 -44.03 -23.62
C GLY A 123 10.28 -44.21 -22.11
N SER A 124 10.87 -43.32 -21.29
CA SER A 124 10.88 -43.45 -19.85
C SER A 124 9.65 -42.76 -19.22
N THR A 125 9.17 -43.35 -18.12
CA THR A 125 8.08 -42.84 -17.25
C THR A 125 8.34 -41.42 -16.71
N GLU A 126 9.54 -40.86 -16.88
CA GLU A 126 9.89 -39.49 -16.49
C GLU A 126 9.25 -38.42 -17.40
N SER A 127 8.93 -38.76 -18.64
CA SER A 127 8.36 -37.82 -19.61
C SER A 127 6.91 -37.40 -19.25
N ILE A 128 6.08 -38.32 -18.75
CA ILE A 128 4.69 -38.05 -18.32
C ILE A 128 4.66 -37.13 -17.08
N LEU A 129 5.58 -37.34 -16.12
CA LEU A 129 5.72 -36.49 -14.93
C LEU A 129 6.17 -35.06 -15.29
N MET A 130 7.04 -34.92 -16.29
CA MET A 130 7.46 -33.60 -16.80
C MET A 130 6.30 -32.83 -17.46
N TYR A 131 5.43 -33.49 -18.24
CA TYR A 131 4.29 -32.83 -18.86
C TYR A 131 3.16 -32.48 -17.86
N GLY A 132 2.82 -33.39 -16.94
CA GLY A 132 1.86 -33.10 -15.86
C GLY A 132 2.35 -31.97 -14.94
N GLY A 133 3.64 -31.96 -14.62
CA GLY A 133 4.28 -30.90 -13.84
C GLY A 133 4.32 -29.56 -14.58
N THR A 134 4.66 -29.54 -15.87
CA THR A 134 4.73 -28.29 -16.64
C THR A 134 3.36 -27.66 -16.88
N VAL A 135 2.32 -28.44 -17.17
CA VAL A 135 0.95 -27.89 -17.30
C VAL A 135 0.45 -27.35 -15.96
N ALA A 136 0.71 -28.06 -14.85
CA ALA A 136 0.36 -27.60 -13.50
C ALA A 136 1.10 -26.31 -13.09
N VAL A 137 2.38 -26.18 -13.45
CA VAL A 137 3.21 -25.02 -13.09
C VAL A 137 2.97 -23.82 -14.02
N VAL A 138 2.89 -24.03 -15.33
CA VAL A 138 2.79 -22.96 -16.33
C VAL A 138 1.36 -22.43 -16.46
N TRP A 139 0.35 -23.30 -16.40
CA TRP A 139 -1.05 -22.90 -16.56
C TRP A 139 -1.85 -23.02 -15.27
N GLY A 140 -1.66 -24.09 -14.49
CA GLY A 140 -2.38 -24.32 -13.24
C GLY A 140 -2.08 -23.29 -12.15
N LEU A 141 -0.81 -22.93 -11.93
CA LEU A 141 -0.43 -21.93 -10.93
C LEU A 141 -0.92 -20.52 -11.29
N PRO A 142 -0.75 -19.99 -12.53
CA PRO A 142 -1.24 -18.66 -12.86
C PRO A 142 -2.76 -18.59 -12.92
N ILE A 143 -3.43 -19.57 -13.52
CA ILE A 143 -4.90 -19.59 -13.60
C ILE A 143 -5.47 -19.74 -12.19
N GLY A 144 -4.97 -20.68 -11.38
CA GLY A 144 -5.38 -20.83 -9.99
C GLY A 144 -5.10 -19.59 -9.13
N ALA A 145 -3.99 -18.88 -9.37
CA ALA A 145 -3.71 -17.60 -8.73
C ALA A 145 -4.71 -16.50 -9.15
N MET A 146 -5.20 -16.53 -10.39
CA MET A 146 -6.20 -15.59 -10.91
C MET A 146 -7.64 -15.94 -10.47
N THR A 147 -7.99 -17.22 -10.35
CA THR A 147 -9.35 -17.73 -10.08
C THR A 147 -9.62 -18.07 -8.62
N GLY A 148 -8.61 -18.02 -7.75
CA GLY A 148 -8.74 -18.28 -6.32
C GLY A 148 -9.91 -17.53 -5.67
N SER A 149 -10.71 -18.26 -4.89
CA SER A 149 -11.94 -17.77 -4.23
C SER A 149 -11.75 -16.43 -3.53
N LYS A 150 -12.44 -15.40 -4.05
CA LYS A 150 -12.52 -14.06 -3.48
C LYS A 150 -13.65 -14.04 -2.46
N GLU A 151 -13.34 -14.03 -1.17
CA GLU A 151 -14.37 -13.81 -0.13
C GLU A 151 -14.58 -12.29 0.03
N LYS A 152 -15.78 -11.81 -0.33
CA LYS A 152 -16.21 -10.41 -0.19
C LYS A 152 -17.26 -10.35 0.91
N PHE A 153 -17.02 -9.60 1.98
CA PHE A 153 -18.03 -9.41 3.02
C PHE A 153 -18.69 -8.04 2.84
N VAL A 154 -20.01 -8.04 2.63
CA VAL A 154 -20.81 -6.82 2.44
C VAL A 154 -21.66 -6.59 3.70
N LEU A 155 -21.49 -5.44 4.33
CA LEU A 155 -22.23 -5.05 5.53
C LEU A 155 -23.56 -4.38 5.11
N LYS A 156 -24.71 -4.91 5.53
CA LYS A 156 -26.01 -4.25 5.29
C LYS A 156 -26.17 -3.10 6.29
N GLN A 157 -26.36 -1.89 5.79
CA GLN A 157 -26.60 -0.71 6.63
C GLN A 157 -28.09 -0.37 6.71
N THR A 158 -28.52 0.06 7.90
CA THR A 158 -29.76 0.84 8.08
C THR A 158 -29.33 2.31 8.21
N PRO A 159 -29.87 3.25 7.42
CA PRO A 159 -29.44 4.63 7.47
C PRO A 159 -29.86 5.28 8.80
N ARG A 160 -28.90 5.89 9.50
CA ARG A 160 -29.17 6.81 10.63
C ARG A 160 -28.73 8.21 10.21
N GLN A 161 -29.60 9.19 10.41
CA GLN A 161 -29.46 10.58 9.97
C GLN A 161 -28.23 11.24 10.59
N ALA A 162 -27.49 11.99 9.76
CA ALA A 162 -26.40 12.84 10.19
C ALA A 162 -26.96 14.14 10.78
N GLU A 163 -26.61 14.42 12.04
CA GLU A 163 -26.94 15.68 12.71
C GLU A 163 -25.85 16.71 12.40
N LEU A 164 -26.29 17.88 11.94
CA LEU A 164 -25.45 18.95 11.39
C LEU A 164 -24.91 19.83 12.53
N VAL A 165 -23.65 19.68 12.91
CA VAL A 165 -23.00 20.58 13.88
C VAL A 165 -22.43 21.80 13.16
N LYS A 166 -22.90 22.99 13.56
CA LYS A 166 -22.47 24.30 13.03
C LYS A 166 -21.15 24.72 13.68
N PRO A 167 -20.15 25.23 12.92
CA PRO A 167 -18.88 25.65 13.50
C PRO A 167 -19.01 26.96 14.29
N PRO A 168 -18.33 27.10 15.44
CA PRO A 168 -18.25 28.36 16.18
C PRO A 168 -17.37 29.38 15.46
N SER A 169 -17.71 30.65 15.68
CA SER A 169 -17.16 31.83 15.01
C SER A 169 -15.67 32.05 15.25
N LEU A 170 -14.96 32.31 14.15
CA LEU A 170 -13.53 32.62 14.06
C LEU A 170 -13.16 33.89 14.84
N ALA A 171 -12.32 33.74 15.86
CA ALA A 171 -11.42 34.80 16.31
C ALA A 171 -10.09 34.69 15.55
N LYS A 172 -9.50 35.83 15.17
CA LYS A 172 -8.22 35.94 14.46
C LYS A 172 -7.10 35.25 15.25
N ALA A 173 -6.76 34.03 14.86
CA ALA A 173 -5.47 33.40 15.12
C ALA A 173 -4.80 33.17 13.77
N SER A 174 -3.49 33.37 13.67
CA SER A 174 -2.74 32.94 12.48
C SER A 174 -2.79 31.41 12.45
N PHE A 175 -3.64 30.85 11.61
CA PHE A 175 -3.76 29.41 11.48
C PHE A 175 -2.44 28.85 10.94
N PRO A 176 -1.94 27.72 11.50
CA PRO A 176 -0.80 27.03 10.92
C PRO A 176 -1.10 26.68 9.46
N LEU A 177 -0.07 26.61 8.63
CA LEU A 177 -0.25 26.18 7.25
C LEU A 177 -0.81 24.76 7.24
N ILE A 178 -2.02 24.59 6.70
CA ILE A 178 -2.68 23.30 6.63
C ILE A 178 -2.13 22.56 5.42
N ILE A 179 -1.20 21.65 5.67
CA ILE A 179 -0.63 20.75 4.68
C ILE A 179 -1.32 19.39 4.77
N ARG A 180 -1.54 18.71 3.65
CA ARG A 180 -2.19 17.38 3.64
C ARG A 180 -1.38 16.31 4.39
N SER A 181 -2.05 15.64 5.33
CA SER A 181 -1.50 14.48 6.07
C SER A 181 -1.96 13.11 5.56
N GLU A 182 -3.01 13.08 4.73
CA GLU A 182 -3.59 11.84 4.19
C GLU A 182 -2.88 11.40 2.92
N THR A 183 -2.62 10.10 2.75
CA THR A 183 -1.91 9.56 1.59
C THR A 183 -2.74 9.64 0.30
N LEU A 184 -2.09 10.00 -0.81
CA LEU A 184 -2.70 10.13 -2.13
C LEU A 184 -2.02 9.21 -3.17
N MET A 185 -2.83 8.67 -4.08
CA MET A 185 -2.39 8.04 -5.32
C MET A 185 -2.33 9.13 -6.40
N ILE A 186 -1.12 9.58 -6.72
CA ILE A 186 -0.86 10.63 -7.70
C ILE A 186 -1.04 10.00 -9.09
N SER A 187 -1.93 10.59 -9.89
CA SER A 187 -2.31 10.02 -11.18
C SER A 187 -1.51 10.61 -12.34
N SER A 188 -0.94 11.80 -12.16
CA SER A 188 -0.19 12.51 -13.20
C SER A 188 0.89 13.44 -12.62
N GLU A 189 1.85 13.84 -13.47
CA GLU A 189 2.80 14.91 -13.11
C GLU A 189 2.10 16.28 -12.93
N ASP A 190 0.94 16.50 -13.55
CA ASP A 190 0.17 17.74 -13.40
C ASP A 190 -0.39 17.87 -11.96
N ASP A 191 -0.77 16.75 -11.33
CA ASP A 191 -1.17 16.73 -9.93
C ASP A 191 -0.02 17.16 -9.02
N ILE A 192 1.21 16.68 -9.31
CA ILE A 192 2.43 17.07 -8.58
C ILE A 192 2.65 18.58 -8.73
N ARG A 193 2.60 19.09 -9.95
CA ARG A 193 2.79 20.52 -10.21
C ARG A 193 1.76 21.36 -9.46
N ALA A 194 0.48 20.97 -9.50
CA ALA A 194 -0.57 21.68 -8.78
C ALA A 194 -0.34 21.72 -7.26
N ILE A 195 0.09 20.61 -6.66
CA ILE A 195 0.45 20.55 -5.24
C ILE A 195 1.58 21.53 -4.93
N LEU A 196 2.66 21.52 -5.73
CA LEU A 196 3.83 22.37 -5.51
C LEU A 196 3.51 23.86 -5.70
N GLU A 197 2.78 24.21 -6.74
CA GLU A 197 2.40 25.59 -7.05
C GLU A 197 1.44 26.16 -6.01
N SER A 198 0.50 25.36 -5.51
CA SER A 198 -0.49 25.81 -4.52
C SER A 198 0.11 26.36 -3.22
N HIS A 199 1.29 25.86 -2.85
CA HIS A 199 2.01 26.27 -1.64
C HIS A 199 3.31 27.03 -1.94
N GLY A 200 3.66 27.23 -3.22
CA GLY A 200 4.92 27.86 -3.61
C GLY A 200 6.16 27.03 -3.25
N PHE A 201 6.02 25.70 -3.13
CA PHE A 201 7.15 24.81 -2.83
C PHE A 201 8.13 24.74 -3.98
N TYR A 202 9.42 24.82 -3.66
CA TYR A 202 10.48 24.73 -4.64
C TYR A 202 10.61 23.31 -5.18
N ASP A 203 10.72 23.17 -6.50
CA ASP A 203 11.16 21.95 -7.16
C ASP A 203 11.92 22.32 -8.44
N ALA A 204 13.13 21.79 -8.62
CA ALA A 204 14.00 22.15 -9.73
C ALA A 204 13.40 21.86 -11.12
N LYS A 205 12.51 20.87 -11.22
CA LYS A 205 11.83 20.47 -12.46
C LYS A 205 10.46 21.12 -12.58
N PHE A 206 9.63 21.02 -11.55
CA PHE A 206 8.20 21.34 -11.63
C PHE A 206 7.85 22.76 -11.16
N ASN A 207 8.63 23.35 -10.25
CA ASN A 207 8.36 24.70 -9.71
C ASN A 207 9.66 25.44 -9.31
N LYS A 208 10.48 25.77 -10.32
CA LYS A 208 11.82 26.35 -10.11
C LYS A 208 11.82 27.72 -9.41
N ASN A 209 10.71 28.45 -9.50
CA ASN A 209 10.56 29.76 -8.86
C ASN A 209 9.88 29.67 -7.49
N GLY A 210 9.54 28.47 -7.03
CA GLY A 210 9.03 28.23 -5.69
C GLY A 210 10.03 28.72 -4.64
N LYS A 211 9.54 29.40 -3.61
CA LYS A 211 10.38 29.96 -2.54
C LYS A 211 10.41 29.08 -1.29
N GLY A 212 9.63 28.00 -1.28
CA GLY A 212 9.39 27.21 -0.07
C GLY A 212 8.56 27.99 0.95
N ILE A 213 8.58 27.52 2.19
CA ILE A 213 7.89 28.17 3.30
C ILE A 213 8.89 28.59 4.38
N THR A 214 8.55 29.66 5.11
CA THR A 214 9.38 30.11 6.24
C THR A 214 8.94 29.39 7.50
N HIS A 215 9.72 28.38 7.88
CA HIS A 215 9.44 27.55 9.05
C HIS A 215 9.76 28.24 10.37
N GLN A 216 9.16 27.73 11.44
CA GLN A 216 9.48 28.10 12.82
C GLN A 216 9.94 26.85 13.57
N TYR A 217 11.17 26.43 13.29
CA TYR A 217 11.72 25.21 13.86
C TYR A 217 12.19 25.39 15.30
N GLU A 218 11.95 24.36 16.10
CA GLU A 218 12.50 24.20 17.43
C GLU A 218 13.04 22.77 17.57
N ALA A 219 14.36 22.64 17.69
CA ALA A 219 15.00 21.35 17.96
C ALA A 219 14.86 20.98 19.44
N LYS A 220 14.43 19.75 19.73
CA LYS A 220 14.26 19.22 21.08
C LYS A 220 14.71 17.76 21.15
N THR A 221 14.99 17.30 22.36
CA THR A 221 15.11 15.88 22.65
C THR A 221 13.93 15.47 23.53
N VAL A 222 13.09 14.57 23.02
CA VAL A 222 11.96 14.02 23.77
C VAL A 222 12.26 12.56 24.05
N GLN A 223 12.38 12.17 25.32
CA GLN A 223 12.73 10.79 25.74
C GLN A 223 13.89 10.20 24.91
N ASP A 224 15.04 10.89 24.92
CA ASP A 224 16.27 10.53 24.20
C ASP A 224 16.17 10.49 22.66
N ALA A 225 15.02 10.86 22.08
CA ALA A 225 14.84 10.98 20.63
C ALA A 225 15.00 12.45 20.20
N PRO A 226 16.00 12.78 19.35
CA PRO A 226 16.12 14.09 18.76
C PRO A 226 15.02 14.35 17.71
N VAL A 227 14.23 15.39 17.94
CA VAL A 227 13.09 15.79 17.11
C VAL A 227 13.16 17.28 16.78
N ILE A 228 12.49 17.66 15.71
CA ILE A 228 12.30 19.05 15.31
C ILE A 228 10.80 19.31 15.29
N LEU A 229 10.37 20.25 16.13
CA LEU A 229 9.02 20.80 16.07
C LEU A 229 9.01 21.91 15.03
N ASP A 230 8.02 21.91 14.15
CA ASP A 230 7.77 23.03 13.26
C ASP A 230 6.45 23.68 13.65
N HIS A 231 6.55 24.84 14.31
CA HIS A 231 5.40 25.59 14.82
C HIS A 231 4.57 26.22 13.69
N PHE A 232 5.14 26.39 12.50
CA PHE A 232 4.42 26.96 11.36
C PHE A 232 3.45 25.95 10.72
N THR A 233 3.85 24.68 10.65
CA THR A 233 3.07 23.60 10.01
C THR A 233 2.35 22.71 11.03
N GLY A 234 2.70 22.82 12.32
CA GLY A 234 2.17 21.95 13.37
C GLY A 234 2.69 20.51 13.27
N LEU A 235 3.80 20.29 12.58
CA LEU A 235 4.42 18.98 12.41
C LEU A 235 5.56 18.79 13.42
N MET A 236 5.86 17.52 13.69
CA MET A 236 7.03 17.09 14.44
C MET A 236 7.78 16.06 13.60
N TRP A 237 9.06 16.32 13.38
CA TRP A 237 9.94 15.53 12.55
C TRP A 237 11.00 14.84 13.39
N MET A 238 11.40 13.64 12.99
CA MET A 238 12.69 13.12 13.46
C MET A 238 13.81 14.00 12.90
N GLN A 239 14.73 14.44 13.77
CA GLN A 239 15.89 15.24 13.36
C GLN A 239 16.80 14.46 12.41
N GLY A 240 16.93 13.16 12.66
CA GLY A 240 17.54 12.20 11.75
C GLY A 240 16.48 11.32 11.08
N GLY A 241 16.85 10.06 10.87
CA GLY A 241 15.99 9.08 10.24
C GLY A 241 16.64 7.71 10.23
N SER A 242 16.31 6.89 9.23
CA SER A 242 17.01 5.63 9.02
C SER A 242 18.51 5.89 8.80
N THR A 243 19.36 5.02 9.36
CA THR A 243 20.82 5.14 9.23
C THR A 243 21.36 4.66 7.89
N LYS A 244 20.50 3.98 7.11
CA LYS A 244 20.77 3.46 5.76
C LYS A 244 19.57 3.75 4.87
N ALA A 245 19.82 3.84 3.57
CA ALA A 245 18.76 3.83 2.57
C ALA A 245 18.08 2.45 2.57
N LEU A 246 16.75 2.43 2.49
CA LEU A 246 15.92 1.24 2.61
C LEU A 246 15.02 1.11 1.39
N ASN A 247 14.77 -0.12 0.95
CA ASN A 247 13.67 -0.37 0.03
C ASN A 247 12.32 -0.15 0.75
N THR A 248 11.24 0.02 -0.02
CA THR A 248 9.89 0.31 0.50
C THR A 248 9.43 -0.65 1.60
N LYS A 249 9.73 -1.95 1.48
CA LYS A 249 9.34 -2.95 2.48
C LYS A 249 10.10 -2.76 3.79
N SER A 250 11.40 -2.51 3.72
CA SER A 250 12.24 -2.31 4.90
C SER A 250 11.98 -0.95 5.56
N ALA A 251 11.65 0.06 4.75
CA ALA A 251 11.20 1.36 5.22
C ALA A 251 9.91 1.26 6.05
N GLY A 252 8.91 0.49 5.58
CA GLY A 252 7.70 0.24 6.36
C GLY A 252 7.98 -0.47 7.70
N LYS A 253 8.89 -1.45 7.70
CA LYS A 253 9.33 -2.09 8.95
C LYS A 253 10.01 -1.11 9.91
N TYR A 254 10.77 -0.15 9.39
CA TYR A 254 11.42 0.89 10.21
C TYR A 254 10.38 1.76 10.91
N ILE A 255 9.37 2.27 10.19
CA ILE A 255 8.26 3.02 10.80
C ILE A 255 7.52 2.18 11.86
N CYS A 256 7.23 0.92 11.54
CA CYS A 256 6.59 0.02 12.49
C CYS A 256 7.40 -0.15 13.78
N LYS A 257 8.72 -0.29 13.66
CA LYS A 257 9.63 -0.40 14.79
C LYS A 257 9.59 0.87 15.67
N LEU A 258 9.64 2.06 15.05
CA LEU A 258 9.52 3.33 15.80
C LEU A 258 8.26 3.38 16.66
N ASN A 259 7.14 2.94 16.10
CA ASN A 259 5.85 2.95 16.79
C ASN A 259 5.72 1.84 17.84
N GLU A 260 6.32 0.67 17.61
CA GLU A 260 6.34 -0.43 18.58
C GLU A 260 7.22 -0.09 19.79
N GLU A 261 8.32 0.63 19.58
CA GLU A 261 9.25 1.08 20.63
C GLU A 261 8.83 2.40 21.28
N ALA A 262 7.73 3.01 20.83
CA ALA A 262 7.25 4.31 21.27
C ALA A 262 8.37 5.38 21.29
N VAL A 263 9.17 5.46 20.22
CA VAL A 263 10.33 6.36 20.17
C VAL A 263 9.89 7.80 20.43
N GLY A 264 10.56 8.46 21.37
CA GLY A 264 10.19 9.80 21.83
C GLY A 264 8.86 9.86 22.61
N GLY A 265 8.34 8.72 23.07
CA GLY A 265 7.04 8.59 23.72
C GLY A 265 5.86 8.49 22.75
N PHE A 266 6.11 8.38 21.44
CA PHE A 266 5.06 8.46 20.41
C PHE A 266 4.91 7.15 19.62
N THR A 267 3.67 6.82 19.25
CA THR A 267 3.31 5.60 18.51
C THR A 267 2.63 5.88 17.17
N ASP A 268 2.71 7.12 16.69
CA ASP A 268 2.03 7.61 15.50
C ASP A 268 2.98 8.17 14.43
N TRP A 269 4.26 7.79 14.47
CA TRP A 269 5.23 8.06 13.42
C TRP A 269 4.76 7.46 12.09
N ARG A 270 4.92 8.22 11.01
CA ARG A 270 4.54 7.82 9.66
C ARG A 270 5.52 8.36 8.63
N PHE A 271 5.39 7.88 7.41
CA PHE A 271 5.97 8.56 6.26
C PHE A 271 5.31 9.94 6.08
N PRO A 272 6.08 10.95 5.65
CA PRO A 272 5.50 12.22 5.22
C PRO A 272 4.74 12.04 3.91
N THR A 273 3.69 12.82 3.71
CA THR A 273 3.12 12.99 2.36
C THR A 273 4.13 13.71 1.46
N LEU A 274 3.90 13.73 0.14
CA LEU A 274 4.71 14.52 -0.78
C LEU A 274 4.69 16.00 -0.37
N GLU A 275 3.52 16.50 0.02
CA GLU A 275 3.30 17.91 0.39
C GLU A 275 4.09 18.27 1.65
N GLU A 276 4.07 17.42 2.68
CA GLU A 276 4.86 17.59 3.89
C GLU A 276 6.37 17.48 3.61
N ALA A 277 6.79 16.50 2.80
CA ALA A 277 8.21 16.31 2.47
C ALA A 277 8.77 17.46 1.63
N MET A 278 8.00 17.97 0.66
CA MET A 278 8.37 19.12 -0.16
C MET A 278 8.32 20.42 0.62
N SER A 279 7.55 20.50 1.70
CA SER A 279 7.58 21.67 2.59
C SER A 279 8.97 21.91 3.18
N LEU A 280 9.75 20.85 3.45
CA LEU A 280 11.12 20.93 3.95
C LEU A 280 12.15 21.41 2.90
N MET A 281 11.73 21.60 1.65
CA MET A 281 12.60 22.02 0.55
C MET A 281 12.85 23.53 0.64
N GLU A 282 14.01 23.91 1.16
CA GLU A 282 14.38 25.30 1.43
C GLU A 282 15.54 25.74 0.51
N PRO A 283 15.27 26.51 -0.56
CA PRO A 283 16.31 27.21 -1.31
C PRO A 283 16.69 28.55 -0.63
N PRO A 284 17.97 28.98 -0.68
CA PRO A 284 19.13 28.33 -1.30
C PRO A 284 19.61 27.11 -0.49
N ILE A 285 20.61 26.37 -0.95
CA ILE A 285 21.21 25.26 -0.19
C ILE A 285 21.63 25.76 1.22
N LEU A 286 21.08 25.15 2.28
CA LEU A 286 21.29 25.59 3.68
C LEU A 286 22.08 24.59 4.53
N ASN A 287 22.21 23.33 4.11
CA ASN A 287 22.81 22.28 4.94
C ASN A 287 23.76 21.40 4.14
N GLY A 288 25.03 21.81 4.06
CA GLY A 288 26.02 21.17 3.20
C GLY A 288 25.70 21.43 1.73
N ASP A 289 25.36 20.36 0.99
CA ASP A 289 24.91 20.40 -0.40
C ASP A 289 23.40 20.17 -0.55
N LEU A 290 22.63 20.32 0.54
CA LEU A 290 21.19 20.04 0.60
C LEU A 290 20.31 21.29 0.74
N TYR A 291 19.19 21.29 0.02
CA TYR A 291 18.06 22.23 0.11
C TYR A 291 17.15 21.91 1.31
N ILE A 292 17.73 21.83 2.51
CA ILE A 292 17.01 21.59 3.77
C ILE A 292 17.69 22.35 4.89
N ASN A 293 16.93 22.73 5.92
CA ASN A 293 17.45 23.45 7.07
C ASN A 293 18.61 22.71 7.78
N SER A 294 19.59 23.46 8.31
CA SER A 294 20.77 22.93 9.00
C SER A 294 20.46 22.17 10.30
N LEU A 295 19.25 22.30 10.84
CA LEU A 295 18.82 21.54 12.01
C LEU A 295 18.65 20.05 11.73
N PHE A 296 18.39 19.65 10.48
CA PHE A 296 18.22 18.25 10.09
C PHE A 296 19.57 17.55 9.83
N ASP A 297 19.65 16.24 10.09
CA ASP A 297 20.81 15.42 9.72
C ASP A 297 20.94 15.34 8.19
N GLN A 298 22.15 15.61 7.68
CA GLN A 298 22.52 15.59 6.25
C GLN A 298 22.49 14.20 5.63
N LYS A 299 22.47 13.12 6.43
CA LYS A 299 22.52 11.74 5.93
C LYS A 299 21.32 11.39 5.05
N GLN A 300 20.13 11.89 5.39
CA GLN A 300 18.91 11.59 4.65
C GLN A 300 18.72 12.56 3.48
N GLN A 301 19.59 12.43 2.47
CA GLN A 301 19.58 13.27 1.26
C GLN A 301 18.33 13.06 0.40
N GLU A 302 17.78 11.84 0.42
CA GLU A 302 16.53 11.47 -0.24
C GLU A 302 15.65 10.68 0.73
N ILE A 303 14.38 11.04 0.84
CA ILE A 303 13.43 10.40 1.75
C ILE A 303 12.22 9.82 1.02
N TRP A 304 11.73 8.69 1.50
CA TRP A 304 10.46 8.13 1.07
C TRP A 304 9.28 8.98 1.53
N THR A 305 8.31 9.14 0.64
CA THR A 305 6.99 9.67 0.98
C THR A 305 5.96 8.56 1.16
N ALA A 306 4.80 8.90 1.71
CA ALA A 306 3.64 8.02 1.79
C ALA A 306 2.95 7.89 0.42
N ASP A 307 3.03 8.94 -0.40
CA ASP A 307 2.34 9.06 -1.67
C ASP A 307 2.95 8.18 -2.74
N ARG A 308 2.10 7.73 -3.65
CA ARG A 308 2.46 6.75 -4.68
C ARG A 308 1.94 7.17 -6.03
N TYR A 309 2.67 6.76 -7.07
CA TYR A 309 2.22 6.91 -8.44
C TYR A 309 1.36 5.70 -8.84
N ASP A 310 1.80 4.49 -8.46
CA ASP A 310 1.02 3.27 -8.62
C ASP A 310 1.35 2.24 -7.51
N TYR A 311 1.00 0.96 -7.72
CA TYR A 311 1.25 -0.08 -6.73
C TYR A 311 2.74 -0.40 -6.52
N ASP A 312 3.57 -0.18 -7.53
CA ASP A 312 4.99 -0.52 -7.58
C ASP A 312 5.90 0.70 -7.41
N HIS A 313 5.38 1.92 -7.67
CA HIS A 313 6.13 3.16 -7.65
C HIS A 313 5.68 4.08 -6.51
N ARG A 314 6.64 4.40 -5.62
CA ARG A 314 6.47 5.36 -4.53
C ARG A 314 7.26 6.62 -4.84
N LEU A 315 6.75 7.77 -4.42
CA LEU A 315 7.47 9.03 -4.57
C LEU A 315 8.51 9.19 -3.46
N SER A 316 9.61 9.82 -3.83
CA SER A 316 10.66 10.27 -2.93
C SER A 316 10.93 11.76 -3.15
N VAL A 317 11.47 12.40 -2.12
CA VAL A 317 11.94 13.79 -2.18
C VAL A 317 13.44 13.78 -1.95
N ASN A 318 14.19 14.36 -2.89
CA ASN A 318 15.64 14.44 -2.89
C ASN A 318 16.08 15.88 -2.66
N PHE A 319 16.60 16.15 -1.46
CA PHE A 319 17.07 17.46 -1.03
C PHE A 319 18.42 17.85 -1.65
N LYS A 320 19.14 16.92 -2.25
CA LYS A 320 20.39 17.22 -2.97
C LYS A 320 20.11 17.70 -4.39
N GLU A 321 19.18 17.03 -5.07
CA GLU A 321 18.74 17.41 -6.42
C GLU A 321 17.68 18.54 -6.40
N GLY A 322 17.03 18.76 -5.26
CA GLY A 322 16.08 19.85 -5.09
C GLY A 322 14.72 19.57 -5.71
N GLY A 323 14.22 18.34 -5.60
CA GLY A 323 12.92 17.98 -6.17
C GLY A 323 12.39 16.61 -5.76
N CYS A 324 11.25 16.23 -6.35
CA CYS A 324 10.61 14.94 -6.14
C CYS A 324 10.76 13.99 -7.34
N PHE A 325 10.81 12.69 -7.05
CA PHE A 325 11.10 11.65 -8.02
C PHE A 325 10.19 10.43 -7.82
N THR A 326 9.83 9.78 -8.93
CA THR A 326 9.16 8.48 -8.91
C THR A 326 10.21 7.39 -9.04
N SER A 327 10.26 6.46 -8.08
CA SER A 327 11.26 5.40 -8.10
C SER A 327 10.65 4.00 -8.16
N ARG A 328 11.23 3.15 -9.03
CA ARG A 328 11.00 1.70 -9.05
C ARG A 328 12.22 1.00 -8.46
N GLY A 329 12.09 0.50 -7.24
CA GLY A 329 13.12 -0.35 -6.64
C GLY A 329 14.43 0.36 -6.25
N ALA A 330 14.48 1.70 -6.19
CA ALA A 330 15.59 2.36 -5.51
C ALA A 330 15.46 2.23 -3.98
N ASN A 331 16.50 2.66 -3.29
CA ASN A 331 16.51 2.78 -1.84
C ASN A 331 16.57 4.26 -1.49
N ALA A 332 15.64 4.74 -0.68
CA ALA A 332 15.68 6.06 -0.06
C ALA A 332 15.67 5.93 1.46
N TYR A 333 16.03 7.00 2.16
CA TYR A 333 15.98 7.03 3.61
C TYR A 333 14.54 7.21 4.11
N VAL A 334 14.37 7.04 5.42
CA VAL A 334 13.11 7.35 6.09
C VAL A 334 13.35 8.46 7.09
N ARG A 335 12.63 9.58 6.94
CA ARG A 335 12.50 10.63 7.95
C ARG A 335 11.05 10.63 8.39
N ALA A 336 10.78 10.17 9.60
CA ALA A 336 9.41 10.04 10.07
C ALA A 336 8.86 11.38 10.53
N VAL A 337 7.56 11.57 10.34
CA VAL A 337 6.81 12.75 10.75
C VAL A 337 5.59 12.31 11.57
N ARG A 338 5.14 13.18 12.46
CA ARG A 338 3.83 13.12 13.11
C ARG A 338 3.21 14.52 13.19
N SER A 339 1.90 14.58 13.31
CA SER A 339 1.17 15.82 13.61
C SER A 339 1.23 16.06 15.11
N GLN A 340 1.38 17.32 15.56
CA GLN A 340 1.50 17.65 16.97
C GLN A 340 0.25 17.28 17.77
#